data_AF-A0A963X9Q0-F1
#
_entry.id   AF-A0A963X9Q0-F1
#
_cell.length_a   1.000
_cell.length_b   1.000
_cell.length_c   1.000
_cell.angle_alpha   90.00
_cell.angle_beta   90.00
_cell.angle_gamma   90.00
#
_symmetry.space_group_name_H-M   'P 1'
#
loop_
_entity.id
_entity.type
_entity.pdbx_description
1 polymer ?
#
loop_
_entity_poly.entity_id
_entity_poly.type
_entity_poly.pdbx_seq_one_letter_code
_entity_poly.pdbx_strand_id
1 'polypeptide(L)'
;MTEATRDKPWLFRTYAGHSTAAKSNALYRANLAKGQTGLSVAFDLPTQTGYDSDHELARGEVGKVGVPVCHLGDMRSLFDAIPLEDMNTSMTINATAPWLLALYIAVAEEQGADVRKLQGTVQNDIIKEYLSRGTYICPPKPSLRMITDVAAYTADHLPRWNPMNVCSYHLQEAGATPEQELAFALATGIAVLDDLKGKVDPA
;
A
#
# COMPACT_ATOMS: atom_id res chain seq x y z
N MET A 1 37.26 -21.43 -6.60
CA MET A 1 36.63 -20.25 -5.98
C MET A 1 35.33 -20.01 -6.71
N THR A 2 34.20 -20.13 -6.02
CA THR A 2 32.89 -19.75 -6.59
C THR A 2 32.90 -18.24 -6.82
N GLU A 3 32.71 -17.80 -8.06
CA GLU A 3 32.51 -16.38 -8.36
C GLU A 3 31.37 -15.85 -7.48
N ALA A 4 31.67 -14.89 -6.61
CA ALA A 4 30.64 -14.20 -5.84
C ALA A 4 29.83 -13.34 -6.81
N THR A 5 28.66 -13.82 -7.22
CA THR A 5 27.68 -13.02 -7.96
C THR A 5 27.27 -11.84 -7.10
N ARG A 6 27.51 -10.63 -7.60
CA ARG A 6 27.11 -9.38 -6.94
C ARG A 6 25.59 -9.31 -6.82
N ASP A 7 25.08 -9.01 -5.61
CA ASP A 7 23.65 -8.81 -5.38
C ASP A 7 23.09 -7.69 -6.24
N LYS A 8 21.80 -7.80 -6.59
CA LYS A 8 21.08 -6.72 -7.28
C LYS A 8 21.01 -5.48 -6.38
N PRO A 9 21.13 -4.26 -6.94
CA PRO A 9 20.94 -3.04 -6.16
C PRO A 9 19.51 -2.92 -5.62
N TRP A 10 19.32 -2.11 -4.59
CA TRP A 10 18.00 -1.78 -4.06
C TRP A 10 17.14 -1.04 -5.10
N LEU A 11 15.82 -1.12 -4.92
CA LEU A 11 14.86 -0.41 -5.77
C LEU A 11 14.85 1.08 -5.47
N PHE A 12 14.84 1.92 -6.51
CA PHE A 12 14.59 3.35 -6.38
C PHE A 12 13.08 3.59 -6.44
N ARG A 13 12.47 3.85 -5.28
CA ARG A 13 11.03 4.02 -5.14
C ARG A 13 10.69 5.33 -4.45
N THR A 14 10.38 6.36 -5.25
CA THR A 14 10.02 7.69 -4.72
C THR A 14 8.55 7.72 -4.33
N TYR A 15 8.29 8.11 -3.07
CA TYR A 15 6.95 8.38 -2.56
C TYR A 15 6.39 9.66 -3.17
N ALA A 16 5.28 9.54 -3.91
CA ALA A 16 4.69 10.65 -4.63
C ALA A 16 3.18 10.47 -4.83
N GLY A 17 2.49 11.60 -4.90
CA GLY A 17 1.05 11.70 -5.15
C GLY A 17 0.56 13.03 -4.62
N HIS A 18 -0.13 13.82 -5.45
CA HIS A 18 -0.73 15.09 -5.02
C HIS A 18 -1.75 15.59 -6.04
N SER A 19 -2.63 16.48 -5.61
CA SER A 19 -3.64 17.15 -6.43
C SER A 19 -4.67 16.19 -7.03
N THR A 20 -4.45 15.66 -8.24
CA THR A 20 -5.42 14.81 -8.94
C THR A 20 -4.75 13.56 -9.48
N ALA A 21 -5.53 12.53 -9.81
CA ALA A 21 -5.03 11.30 -10.40
C ALA A 21 -4.22 11.56 -11.68
N ALA A 22 -4.73 12.39 -12.59
CA ALA A 22 -4.04 12.74 -13.83
C ALA A 22 -2.70 13.48 -13.61
N LYS A 23 -2.63 14.40 -12.64
CA LYS A 23 -1.36 15.09 -12.31
C LYS A 23 -0.36 14.15 -11.65
N SER A 24 -0.83 13.27 -10.77
CA SER A 24 0.01 12.25 -10.13
C SER A 24 0.54 11.25 -11.17
N ASN A 25 -0.29 10.82 -12.12
CA ASN A 25 0.14 10.00 -13.27
C ASN A 25 1.26 10.69 -14.08
N ALA A 26 1.07 11.96 -14.45
CA ALA A 26 2.08 12.71 -15.19
C ALA A 26 3.42 12.78 -14.43
N LEU A 27 3.37 12.96 -13.11
CA LEU A 27 4.55 12.93 -12.24
C LEU A 27 5.20 11.53 -12.23
N TYR A 28 4.42 10.46 -12.12
CA TYR A 28 4.93 9.08 -12.15
C TYR A 28 5.65 8.78 -13.46
N ARG A 29 5.02 9.09 -14.59
CA ARG A 29 5.60 8.89 -15.93
C ARG A 29 6.89 9.71 -16.11
N ALA A 30 6.91 10.95 -15.64
CA ALA A 30 8.11 11.79 -15.67
C ALA A 30 9.26 11.20 -14.83
N ASN A 31 8.97 10.60 -13.67
CA ASN A 31 9.99 9.99 -12.84
C ASN A 31 10.48 8.63 -13.39
N LEU A 32 9.58 7.82 -13.95
CA LEU A 32 9.95 6.58 -14.65
C LEU A 32 10.89 6.87 -15.82
N ALA A 33 10.62 7.92 -16.61
CA ALA A 33 11.49 8.38 -17.68
C ALA A 33 12.88 8.87 -17.20
N LYS A 34 13.01 9.24 -15.92
CA LYS A 34 14.27 9.64 -15.27
C LYS A 34 14.99 8.47 -14.58
N GLY A 35 14.50 7.24 -14.71
CA GLY A 35 15.13 6.04 -14.16
C GLY A 35 14.59 5.56 -12.82
N GLN A 36 13.45 6.07 -12.34
CA GLN A 36 12.74 5.45 -11.21
C GLN A 36 12.31 4.03 -11.61
N THR A 37 12.55 3.05 -10.74
CA THR A 37 12.37 1.62 -11.06
C THR A 37 11.13 1.00 -10.40
N GLY A 38 10.39 1.77 -9.61
CA GLY A 38 9.13 1.35 -9.00
C GLY A 38 8.34 2.54 -8.47
N LEU A 39 7.03 2.41 -8.34
CA LEU A 39 6.14 3.49 -7.93
C LEU A 39 5.84 3.40 -6.42
N SER A 40 5.66 4.53 -5.75
CA SER A 40 5.13 4.57 -4.39
C SER A 40 4.06 5.64 -4.30
N VAL A 41 2.81 5.21 -4.12
CA VAL A 41 1.62 6.05 -4.19
C VAL A 41 1.29 6.61 -2.81
N ALA A 42 1.22 7.93 -2.74
CA ALA A 42 0.71 8.69 -1.60
C ALA A 42 -0.76 9.04 -1.82
N PHE A 43 -1.66 8.54 -0.98
CA PHE A 43 -3.09 8.86 -1.03
C PHE A 43 -3.42 10.06 -0.15
N ASP A 44 -4.46 10.81 -0.48
CA ASP A 44 -4.91 11.93 0.35
C ASP A 44 -5.57 11.43 1.66
N LEU A 45 -5.85 12.36 2.57
CA LEU A 45 -6.41 12.01 3.89
C LEU A 45 -7.84 11.43 3.78
N PRO A 46 -8.76 11.97 2.95
CA PRO A 46 -10.07 11.36 2.71
C PRO A 46 -9.97 9.89 2.24
N THR A 47 -9.14 9.60 1.24
CA THR A 47 -8.94 8.23 0.74
C THR A 47 -8.39 7.29 1.82
N GLN A 48 -7.46 7.79 2.65
CA GLN A 48 -6.91 7.02 3.78
C GLN A 48 -7.96 6.71 4.86
N THR A 49 -8.93 7.61 5.06
CA THR A 49 -9.95 7.53 6.11
C THR A 49 -11.31 7.03 5.62
N GLY A 50 -11.40 6.64 4.35
CA GLY A 50 -12.60 6.01 3.78
C GLY A 50 -13.71 6.97 3.40
N TYR A 51 -13.39 8.24 3.13
CA TYR A 51 -14.35 9.23 2.65
C TYR A 51 -14.16 9.52 1.17
N ASP A 52 -15.29 9.61 0.45
CA ASP A 52 -15.32 10.17 -0.89
C ASP A 52 -15.02 11.68 -0.86
N SER A 53 -14.57 12.21 -2.01
CA SER A 53 -14.13 13.61 -2.12
C SER A 53 -15.24 14.63 -1.89
N ASP A 54 -16.51 14.25 -2.04
CA ASP A 54 -17.68 15.09 -1.80
C ASP A 54 -18.25 14.97 -0.38
N HIS A 55 -17.68 14.08 0.45
CA HIS A 55 -18.09 13.94 1.85
C HIS A 55 -17.78 15.21 2.65
N GLU A 56 -18.66 15.59 3.58
CA GLU A 56 -18.52 16.83 4.35
C GLU A 56 -17.19 16.92 5.14
N LEU A 57 -16.74 15.78 5.68
CA LEU A 57 -15.48 15.66 6.43
C LEU A 57 -14.23 15.66 5.54
N ALA A 58 -14.37 15.46 4.22
CA ALA A 58 -13.25 15.51 3.28
C ALA A 58 -12.88 16.95 2.88
N ARG A 59 -13.79 17.91 3.12
CA ARG A 59 -13.65 19.29 2.66
C ARG A 59 -12.34 19.92 3.16
N GLY A 60 -11.51 20.36 2.21
CA GLY A 60 -10.24 21.04 2.49
C GLY A 60 -9.02 20.10 2.56
N GLU A 61 -9.23 18.79 2.54
CA GLU A 61 -8.16 17.79 2.58
C GLU A 61 -8.01 17.00 1.27
N VAL A 62 -9.01 17.08 0.37
CA VAL A 62 -8.99 16.44 -0.95
C VAL A 62 -7.76 16.86 -1.75
N GLY A 63 -6.93 15.88 -2.13
CA GLY A 63 -5.75 16.08 -2.97
C GLY A 63 -4.60 16.89 -2.35
N LYS A 64 -4.67 17.23 -1.06
CA LYS A 64 -3.73 18.15 -0.40
C LYS A 64 -2.39 17.47 -0.07
N VAL A 65 -2.45 16.26 0.47
CA VAL A 65 -1.28 15.50 0.95
C VAL A 65 -1.02 14.21 0.15
N GLY A 66 -1.81 13.99 -0.90
CA GLY A 66 -1.78 12.77 -1.69
C GLY A 66 -2.76 12.84 -2.85
N VAL A 67 -2.88 11.76 -3.60
CA VAL A 67 -3.87 11.62 -4.67
C VAL A 67 -5.24 11.20 -4.09
N PRO A 68 -6.35 11.84 -4.49
CA PRO A 68 -7.69 11.36 -4.19
C PRO A 68 -8.04 10.17 -5.08
N VAL A 69 -8.57 9.09 -4.49
CA VAL A 69 -9.11 7.93 -5.23
C VAL A 69 -10.42 7.50 -4.58
N CYS A 70 -11.54 7.82 -5.22
CA CYS A 70 -12.89 7.48 -4.73
C CYS A 70 -13.40 6.20 -5.41
N HIS A 71 -13.14 6.07 -6.71
CA HIS A 71 -13.68 5.00 -7.54
C HIS A 71 -12.68 4.49 -8.59
N LEU A 72 -13.07 3.43 -9.31
CA LEU A 72 -12.25 2.80 -10.36
C LEU A 72 -11.77 3.80 -11.44
N GLY A 73 -12.56 4.81 -11.79
CA GLY A 73 -12.17 5.83 -12.76
C GLY A 73 -10.95 6.66 -12.36
N ASP A 74 -10.74 6.88 -11.06
CA ASP A 74 -9.57 7.60 -10.54
C ASP A 74 -8.34 6.70 -10.62
N MET A 75 -8.50 5.42 -10.28
CA MET A 75 -7.42 4.44 -10.38
C MET A 75 -6.97 4.24 -11.82
N ARG A 76 -7.92 4.19 -12.78
CA ARG A 76 -7.61 4.18 -14.23
C ARG A 76 -6.81 5.42 -14.61
N SER A 77 -7.26 6.60 -14.19
CA SER A 77 -6.58 7.87 -14.48
C SER A 77 -5.18 7.93 -13.85
N LEU A 78 -4.99 7.33 -12.68
CA LEU A 78 -3.72 7.30 -11.96
C LEU A 78 -2.67 6.44 -12.66
N PHE A 79 -3.10 5.35 -13.30
CA PHE A 79 -2.23 4.39 -13.97
C PHE A 79 -2.37 4.37 -15.50
N ASP A 80 -2.96 5.42 -16.08
CA ASP A 80 -3.04 5.58 -17.53
C ASP A 80 -1.64 5.55 -18.15
N ALA A 81 -1.49 4.77 -19.23
CA ALA A 81 -0.22 4.52 -19.91
C ALA A 81 0.93 4.00 -19.01
N ILE A 82 0.62 3.37 -17.87
CA ILE A 82 1.57 2.67 -17.00
C ILE A 82 1.16 1.18 -16.96
N PRO A 83 1.94 0.25 -17.54
CA PRO A 83 1.60 -1.17 -17.58
C PRO A 83 1.80 -1.81 -16.21
N LEU A 84 0.71 -2.13 -15.51
CA LEU A 84 0.76 -2.59 -14.11
C LEU A 84 1.45 -3.95 -13.93
N GLU A 85 1.39 -4.85 -14.92
CA GLU A 85 2.09 -6.15 -14.89
C GLU A 85 3.61 -6.00 -14.75
N ASP A 86 4.17 -4.96 -15.38
CA ASP A 86 5.61 -4.73 -15.44
C ASP A 86 6.11 -3.84 -14.29
N MET A 87 5.21 -3.23 -13.53
CA MET A 87 5.55 -2.31 -12.45
C MET A 87 5.74 -3.02 -11.11
N ASN A 88 6.64 -2.45 -10.31
CA ASN A 88 6.65 -2.70 -8.88
C ASN A 88 6.00 -1.51 -8.16
N THR A 89 4.78 -1.67 -7.66
CA THR A 89 3.97 -0.57 -7.08
C THR A 89 3.78 -0.73 -5.58
N SER A 90 4.07 0.32 -4.82
CA SER A 90 3.80 0.38 -3.38
C SER A 90 2.65 1.35 -3.15
N MET A 91 1.69 0.95 -2.34
CA MET A 91 0.56 1.75 -1.93
C MET A 91 0.66 1.97 -0.42
N THR A 92 0.98 3.19 0.01
CA THR A 92 1.01 3.56 1.43
C THR A 92 -0.42 3.81 1.90
N ILE A 93 -1.14 2.71 2.11
CA ILE A 93 -2.55 2.70 2.47
C ILE A 93 -2.80 1.60 3.51
N ASN A 94 -3.69 1.86 4.47
CA ASN A 94 -3.90 1.01 5.65
C ASN A 94 -5.36 0.62 5.81
N ALA A 95 -6.20 1.42 6.48
CA ALA A 95 -7.59 1.05 6.76
C ALA A 95 -8.40 0.73 5.50
N THR A 96 -8.17 1.46 4.41
CA THR A 96 -8.79 1.25 3.10
C THR A 96 -7.97 0.37 2.15
N ALA A 97 -6.88 -0.26 2.61
CA ALA A 97 -6.04 -1.12 1.78
C ALA A 97 -6.79 -2.21 1.01
N PRO A 98 -7.79 -2.93 1.58
CA PRO A 98 -8.57 -3.91 0.82
C PRO A 98 -9.26 -3.28 -0.40
N TRP A 99 -9.84 -2.09 -0.24
CA TRP A 99 -10.54 -1.38 -1.31
C TRP A 99 -9.58 -0.90 -2.40
N LEU A 100 -8.49 -0.22 -2.02
CA LEU A 100 -7.53 0.31 -3.00
C LEU A 100 -6.80 -0.81 -3.74
N LEU A 101 -6.51 -1.94 -3.08
CA LEU A 101 -5.96 -3.11 -3.74
C LEU A 101 -6.95 -3.71 -4.74
N ALA A 102 -8.24 -3.81 -4.40
CA ALA A 102 -9.26 -4.29 -5.34
C ALA A 102 -9.36 -3.40 -6.58
N LEU A 103 -9.33 -2.07 -6.41
CA LEU A 103 -9.31 -1.13 -7.55
C LEU A 103 -8.03 -1.29 -8.40
N TYR A 104 -6.88 -1.47 -7.76
CA TYR A 104 -5.61 -1.69 -8.47
C TYR A 104 -5.64 -2.98 -9.31
N ILE A 105 -6.15 -4.07 -8.74
CA ILE A 105 -6.32 -5.35 -9.45
C ILE A 105 -7.27 -5.17 -10.64
N ALA A 106 -8.42 -4.52 -10.44
CA ALA A 106 -9.40 -4.31 -11.51
C ALA A 106 -8.82 -3.50 -12.69
N VAL A 107 -8.02 -2.46 -12.41
CA VAL A 107 -7.31 -1.72 -13.48
C VAL A 107 -6.28 -2.59 -14.19
N ALA A 108 -5.55 -3.44 -13.45
CA ALA A 108 -4.59 -4.37 -14.06
C ALA A 108 -5.29 -5.38 -14.99
N GLU A 109 -6.43 -5.92 -14.57
CA GLU A 109 -7.25 -6.81 -15.39
C GLU A 109 -7.77 -6.11 -16.65
N GLU A 110 -8.21 -4.86 -16.56
CA GLU A 110 -8.62 -4.05 -17.72
C GLU A 110 -7.47 -3.77 -18.70
N GLN A 111 -6.23 -3.70 -18.20
CA GLN A 111 -5.03 -3.62 -19.04
C GLN A 111 -4.64 -4.97 -19.67
N GLY A 112 -5.33 -6.06 -19.31
CA GLY A 112 -5.03 -7.42 -19.77
C GLY A 112 -3.89 -8.11 -19.02
N ALA A 113 -3.54 -7.63 -17.82
CA ALA A 113 -2.48 -8.23 -17.00
C ALA A 113 -2.89 -9.60 -16.42
N ASP A 114 -1.94 -10.51 -16.32
CA ASP A 114 -2.04 -11.66 -15.43
C ASP A 114 -1.78 -11.19 -14.00
N VAL A 115 -2.84 -11.12 -13.20
CA VAL A 115 -2.80 -10.61 -11.81
C VAL A 115 -1.78 -11.37 -10.95
N ARG A 116 -1.49 -12.64 -11.26
CA ARG A 116 -0.50 -13.45 -10.51
C ARG A 116 0.93 -12.95 -10.66
N LYS A 117 1.21 -12.14 -11.69
CA LYS A 117 2.51 -11.52 -11.93
C LYS A 117 2.67 -10.15 -11.28
N LEU A 118 1.58 -9.54 -10.80
CA LEU A 118 1.63 -8.22 -10.18
C LEU A 118 2.61 -8.19 -9.02
N GLN A 119 3.52 -7.22 -9.07
CA GLN A 119 4.53 -7.01 -8.05
C GLN A 119 4.25 -5.70 -7.33
N GLY A 120 4.25 -5.77 -6.00
CA GLY A 120 3.96 -4.58 -5.23
C GLY A 120 3.83 -4.81 -3.75
N THR A 121 3.33 -3.79 -3.07
CA THR A 121 3.15 -3.77 -1.63
C THR A 121 1.95 -2.89 -1.29
N VAL A 122 1.05 -3.36 -0.44
CA VAL A 122 0.20 -2.47 0.36
C VAL A 122 0.84 -2.33 1.74
N GLN A 123 0.77 -1.15 2.36
CA GLN A 123 1.29 -1.01 3.72
C GLN A 123 0.48 -1.88 4.69
N ASN A 124 -0.86 -1.74 4.68
CA ASN A 124 -1.80 -2.65 5.31
C ASN A 124 -1.50 -2.96 6.80
N ASP A 125 -0.87 -2.04 7.52
CA ASP A 125 -0.52 -2.20 8.93
C ASP A 125 -1.46 -1.33 9.77
N ILE A 126 -2.53 -1.93 10.28
CA ILE A 126 -3.51 -1.20 11.09
C ILE A 126 -3.05 -1.00 12.54
N ILE A 127 -2.16 -1.85 13.08
CA ILE A 127 -1.80 -1.77 14.50
C ILE A 127 -1.09 -0.44 14.77
N LYS A 128 -0.13 -0.07 13.92
CA LYS A 128 0.55 1.23 14.03
C LYS A 128 -0.37 2.44 13.79
N GLU A 129 -1.52 2.28 13.12
CA GLU A 129 -2.50 3.36 12.98
C GLU A 129 -3.09 3.78 14.32
N TYR A 130 -3.39 2.83 15.21
CA TYR A 130 -3.92 3.15 16.54
C TYR A 130 -2.86 3.75 17.46
N LEU A 131 -1.58 3.42 17.24
CA LEU A 131 -0.48 3.80 18.13
C LEU A 131 0.18 5.14 17.74
N SER A 132 0.18 5.50 16.46
CA SER A 132 1.04 6.60 15.97
C SER A 132 0.44 7.46 14.85
N ARG A 133 -0.35 6.88 13.93
CA ARG A 133 -0.67 7.54 12.65
C ARG A 133 -2.11 8.05 12.53
N GLY A 134 -3.08 7.40 13.17
CA GLY A 134 -4.44 7.90 13.34
C GLY A 134 -5.40 7.76 12.15
N THR A 135 -5.07 7.00 11.10
CA THR A 135 -5.94 6.82 9.91
C THR A 135 -6.73 5.50 9.93
N TYR A 136 -7.13 5.05 11.12
CA TYR A 136 -8.00 3.88 11.29
C TYR A 136 -9.48 4.25 11.08
N ILE A 137 -10.30 3.26 10.69
CA ILE A 137 -11.75 3.43 10.48
C ILE A 137 -12.53 2.58 11.47
N CYS A 138 -12.31 1.26 11.46
CA CYS A 138 -13.02 0.35 12.34
C CYS A 138 -12.30 0.18 13.69
N PRO A 139 -12.95 -0.43 14.70
CA PRO A 139 -12.27 -0.87 15.92
C PRO A 139 -11.17 -1.92 15.65
N PRO A 140 -10.24 -2.17 16.60
CA PRO A 140 -9.06 -3.01 16.34
C PRO A 140 -9.36 -4.43 15.81
N LYS A 141 -10.35 -5.13 16.38
CA LYS A 141 -10.66 -6.52 16.01
C LYS A 141 -11.12 -6.67 14.54
N PRO A 142 -12.15 -5.95 14.05
CA PRO A 142 -12.52 -6.02 12.64
C PRO A 142 -11.42 -5.51 11.71
N SER A 143 -10.63 -4.51 12.11
CA SER A 143 -9.52 -4.04 11.28
C SER A 143 -8.40 -5.08 11.13
N LEU A 144 -8.01 -5.75 12.24
CA LEU A 144 -7.04 -6.84 12.19
C LEU A 144 -7.52 -7.95 11.25
N ARG A 145 -8.81 -8.31 11.33
CA ARG A 145 -9.41 -9.29 10.42
C ARG A 145 -9.28 -8.86 8.96
N MET A 146 -9.57 -7.60 8.62
CA MET A 146 -9.51 -7.11 7.24
C MET A 146 -8.09 -7.16 6.66
N ILE A 147 -7.08 -6.73 7.43
CA ILE A 147 -5.69 -6.74 6.94
C ILE A 147 -5.17 -8.16 6.73
N THR A 148 -5.59 -9.12 7.55
CA THR A 148 -5.20 -10.53 7.39
C THR A 148 -6.03 -11.25 6.33
N ASP A 149 -7.28 -10.84 6.07
CA ASP A 149 -8.05 -11.33 4.92
C ASP A 149 -7.37 -10.90 3.59
N VAL A 150 -6.80 -9.68 3.51
CA VAL A 150 -5.97 -9.25 2.38
C VAL A 150 -4.72 -10.12 2.25
N ALA A 151 -4.04 -10.41 3.36
CA ALA A 151 -2.85 -11.25 3.33
C ALA A 151 -3.15 -12.68 2.86
N ALA A 152 -4.23 -13.30 3.36
CA ALA A 152 -4.68 -14.60 2.89
C ALA A 152 -5.03 -14.58 1.38
N TYR A 153 -5.79 -13.57 0.93
CA TYR A 153 -6.13 -13.42 -0.49
C TYR A 153 -4.89 -13.35 -1.39
N THR A 154 -3.89 -12.54 -1.00
CA THR A 154 -2.67 -12.38 -1.80
C THR A 154 -1.83 -13.66 -1.86
N ALA A 155 -1.83 -14.48 -0.81
CA ALA A 155 -1.09 -15.74 -0.80
C ALA A 155 -1.57 -16.67 -1.93
N ASP A 156 -2.87 -16.73 -2.17
CA ASP A 156 -3.47 -17.62 -3.16
C ASP A 156 -3.50 -17.01 -4.58
N HIS A 157 -3.80 -15.71 -4.67
CA HIS A 157 -4.15 -15.06 -5.94
C HIS A 157 -3.06 -14.13 -6.47
N LEU A 158 -2.23 -13.54 -5.60
CA LEU A 158 -1.21 -12.54 -5.93
C LEU A 158 0.15 -12.91 -5.32
N PRO A 159 0.74 -14.06 -5.69
CA PRO A 159 1.90 -14.63 -4.98
C PRO A 159 3.18 -13.78 -5.03
N ARG A 160 3.21 -12.74 -5.87
CA ARG A 160 4.32 -11.77 -5.98
C ARG A 160 4.03 -10.43 -5.29
N TRP A 161 2.86 -10.30 -4.69
CA TRP A 161 2.46 -9.12 -3.93
C TRP A 161 2.89 -9.26 -2.47
N ASN A 162 3.44 -8.19 -1.90
CA ASN A 162 3.72 -8.13 -0.47
C ASN A 162 2.45 -7.65 0.24
N PRO A 163 1.77 -8.49 1.02
CA PRO A 163 0.46 -8.17 1.60
C PRO A 163 0.49 -7.10 2.68
N MET A 164 1.67 -6.84 3.22
CA MET A 164 1.85 -5.95 4.35
C MET A 164 3.29 -5.46 4.38
N ASN A 165 3.46 -4.24 4.86
CA ASN A 165 4.72 -3.73 5.35
C ASN A 165 4.52 -3.35 6.81
N VAL A 166 5.02 -4.19 7.73
CA VAL A 166 5.01 -3.90 9.18
C VAL A 166 5.89 -2.67 9.40
N CYS A 167 5.23 -1.53 9.62
CA CYS A 167 5.83 -0.23 9.39
C CYS A 167 6.20 0.45 10.71
N SER A 168 7.47 0.31 11.07
CA SER A 168 8.04 0.86 12.30
C SER A 168 8.31 2.37 12.25
N TYR A 169 8.51 2.93 11.04
CA TYR A 169 8.84 4.34 10.81
C TYR A 169 7.94 5.32 11.57
N HIS A 170 6.62 5.11 11.53
CA HIS A 170 5.66 6.02 12.19
C HIS A 170 5.74 5.98 13.72
N LEU A 171 6.16 4.85 14.29
CA LEU A 171 6.35 4.72 15.73
C LEU A 171 7.52 5.60 16.18
N GLN A 172 8.62 5.58 15.42
CA GLN A 172 9.78 6.44 15.66
C GLN A 172 9.43 7.92 15.48
N GLU A 173 8.72 8.28 14.41
CA GLU A 173 8.26 9.67 14.19
C GLU A 173 7.30 10.16 15.29
N ALA A 174 6.57 9.25 15.94
CA ALA A 174 5.76 9.54 17.12
C ALA A 174 6.55 9.57 18.45
N GLY A 175 7.86 9.32 18.41
CA GLY A 175 8.76 9.43 19.55
C GLY A 175 9.20 8.12 20.19
N ALA A 176 8.97 6.96 19.55
CA ALA A 176 9.49 5.69 20.05
C ALA A 176 11.03 5.65 20.01
N THR A 177 11.66 5.11 21.05
CA THR A 177 13.10 4.78 21.02
C THR A 177 13.38 3.62 20.06
N PRO A 178 14.62 3.40 19.60
CA PRO A 178 14.94 2.27 18.72
C PRO A 178 14.53 0.89 19.30
N GLU A 179 14.63 0.71 20.62
CA GLU A 179 14.22 -0.53 21.29
C GLU A 179 12.70 -0.70 21.26
N GLN A 180 11.95 0.39 21.47
CA GLN A 180 10.49 0.40 21.38
C GLN A 180 10.03 0.16 19.95
N GLU A 181 10.65 0.82 18.97
CA GLU A 181 10.39 0.63 17.55
C GLU A 181 10.51 -0.85 17.17
N LEU A 182 11.63 -1.48 17.53
CA LEU A 182 11.88 -2.89 17.25
C LEU A 182 10.86 -3.80 17.97
N ALA A 183 10.62 -3.57 19.26
CA ALA A 183 9.70 -4.38 20.05
C ALA A 183 8.26 -4.31 19.51
N PHE A 184 7.78 -3.10 19.19
CA PHE A 184 6.43 -2.89 18.69
C PHE A 184 6.25 -3.43 17.26
N ALA A 185 7.24 -3.29 16.39
CA ALA A 185 7.21 -3.87 15.06
C ALA A 185 7.16 -5.41 15.11
N LEU A 186 8.01 -6.03 15.92
CA LEU A 186 8.01 -7.49 16.08
C LEU A 186 6.71 -8.00 16.73
N ALA A 187 6.19 -7.30 17.75
CA ALA A 187 4.89 -7.64 18.35
C ALA A 187 3.73 -7.52 17.35
N THR A 188 3.76 -6.50 16.48
CA THR A 188 2.80 -6.34 15.37
C THR A 188 2.88 -7.53 14.41
N GLY A 189 4.09 -7.94 14.02
CA GLY A 189 4.31 -9.12 13.19
C GLY A 189 3.74 -10.40 13.81
N ILE A 190 3.96 -10.62 15.11
CA ILE A 190 3.42 -11.78 15.84
C ILE A 190 1.89 -11.76 15.82
N ALA A 191 1.26 -10.63 16.17
CA ALA A 191 -0.19 -10.50 16.21
C ALA A 191 -0.85 -10.80 14.85
N VAL A 192 -0.24 -10.31 13.76
CA VAL A 192 -0.70 -10.57 12.39
C VAL A 192 -0.56 -12.04 12.02
N LEU A 193 0.60 -12.65 12.31
CA LEU A 193 0.84 -14.06 12.04
C LEU A 193 -0.09 -14.98 12.84
N ASP A 194 -0.37 -14.63 14.09
CA ASP A 194 -1.28 -15.41 14.94
C ASP A 194 -2.72 -15.41 14.42
N ASP A 195 -3.23 -14.27 13.95
CA ASP A 195 -4.56 -14.19 13.31
C ASP A 195 -4.59 -14.90 11.94
N LEU A 196 -3.47 -14.89 11.20
CA LEU A 196 -3.36 -15.55 9.89
C LEU A 196 -3.36 -17.08 9.95
N LYS A 197 -2.88 -17.69 11.03
CA LYS A 197 -2.77 -19.16 11.16
C LYS A 197 -4.06 -19.93 10.83
N GLY A 198 -5.23 -19.32 11.03
CA GLY A 198 -6.53 -19.94 10.72
C GLY A 198 -7.10 -19.62 9.34
N LYS A 199 -6.37 -18.87 8.50
CA LYS A 199 -6.88 -18.32 7.23
C LYS A 199 -6.11 -18.80 5.99
N VAL A 200 -4.92 -19.34 6.18
CA VAL A 200 -4.07 -19.87 5.11
C VAL A 200 -3.80 -21.33 5.36
N ASP A 201 -3.74 -22.13 4.30
CA ASP A 201 -3.39 -23.53 4.44
C ASP A 201 -1.94 -23.67 4.95
N PRO A 202 -1.69 -24.51 5.97
CA PRO A 202 -0.33 -24.84 6.38
C PRO A 202 0.29 -25.69 5.27
N ALA A 203 1.02 -25.03 4.37
CA ALA A 203 1.81 -25.66 3.32
C ALA A 203 2.85 -26.64 3.88
#